data_AF-A0A2H1W4D5-F1
#
_entry.id   AF-A0A2H1W4D5-F1
#
_cell.length_a   1.000
_cell.length_b   1.000
_cell.length_c   1.000
_cell.angle_alpha   90.00
_cell.angle_beta   90.00
_cell.angle_gamma   90.00
#
_symmetry.space_group_name_H-M   'P 1'
#
loop_
_entity.id
_entity.type
_entity.pdbx_description
1 polymer ?
#
loop_
_entity_poly.entity_id
_entity_poly.type
_entity_poly.pdbx_seq_one_letter_code
_entity_poly.pdbx_strand_id
1 'polypeptide(L)' 'MMTPIMDAAPDTPEAYYTDLHVHARNIVERTIGLLKARFRYLLVHRVLHYAPDVAGRIVNA' A
#
# COMPACT_ATOMS: atom_id res chain seq x y z
N MET A 1 -18.19 2.90 -2.63
CA MET A 1 -17.01 2.93 -1.74
C MET A 1 -17.09 1.69 -0.87
N MET A 2 -16.07 0.83 -0.87
CA MET A 2 -16.00 -0.25 0.14
C MET A 2 -15.46 0.38 1.43
N THR A 3 -16.29 0.39 2.47
CA THR A 3 -16.00 0.99 3.76
C THR A 3 -16.11 -0.07 4.85
N PRO A 4 -15.15 -0.15 5.79
CA PRO A 4 -15.27 -1.05 6.93
C PRO A 4 -16.50 -0.68 7.76
N ILE A 5 -17.18 -1.70 8.30
CA ILE A 5 -18.31 -1.51 9.21
C ILE A 5 -17.72 -1.47 10.61
N MET A 6 -17.63 -0.26 11.16
CA MET A 6 -17.15 -0.05 12.52
C MET A 6 -18.14 -0.65 13.52
N ASP A 7 -17.63 -1.23 14.59
CA ASP A 7 -18.43 -1.78 15.70
C ASP A 7 -19.38 -2.93 15.29
N ALA A 8 -19.06 -3.66 14.23
CA ALA A 8 -19.77 -4.89 13.89
C ALA A 8 -19.67 -5.90 15.03
N ALA A 9 -20.79 -6.52 15.39
CA ALA A 9 -20.82 -7.53 16.43
C ALA A 9 -19.96 -8.74 16.04
N PRO A 10 -19.25 -9.38 16.98
CA PRO A 10 -18.43 -10.55 16.69
C PRO A 10 -19.27 -11.69 16.09
N ASP A 11 -18.64 -12.51 15.26
CA ASP A 11 -19.26 -13.65 14.54
C ASP A 11 -20.38 -13.28 13.56
N THR A 12 -20.52 -12.01 13.22
CA THR A 12 -21.46 -11.56 12.19
C THR A 12 -20.83 -11.53 10.80
N PRO A 13 -21.63 -11.69 9.73
CA PRO A 13 -21.18 -11.46 8.35
C PRO A 13 -20.50 -10.09 8.16
N GLU A 14 -20.94 -9.07 8.91
CA GLU A 14 -20.42 -7.71 8.88
C GLU A 14 -19.01 -7.60 9.50
N ALA A 15 -18.77 -8.32 10.61
CA ALA A 15 -17.45 -8.42 11.22
C ALA A 15 -16.48 -9.19 10.32
N TYR A 16 -16.93 -10.32 9.74
CA TYR A 16 -16.15 -11.09 8.78
C TYR A 16 -15.80 -10.27 7.52
N TYR A 17 -16.78 -9.53 6.98
CA TYR A 17 -16.55 -8.61 5.87
C TYR A 17 -15.50 -7.55 6.22
N THR A 18 -15.61 -6.93 7.39
CA THR A 18 -14.71 -5.86 7.83
C THR A 18 -13.29 -6.37 8.04
N ASP A 19 -13.14 -7.55 8.63
CA ASP A 19 -11.85 -8.20 8.81
C ASP A 19 -11.15 -8.46 7.47
N LEU A 20 -11.85 -9.13 6.54
CA LEU A 20 -11.35 -9.36 5.18
C LEU A 20 -11.02 -8.04 4.46
N HIS A 21 -11.87 -7.04 4.62
CA HIS A 21 -11.70 -5.74 4.00
C HIS A 21 -10.45 -5.01 4.51
N VAL A 22 -10.21 -5.00 5.82
CA VAL A 22 -9.03 -4.36 6.43
C VAL A 22 -7.75 -5.08 6.00
N HIS A 23 -7.74 -6.41 6.01
CA HIS A 23 -6.61 -7.20 5.52
C HIS A 23 -6.31 -6.91 4.05
N ALA A 24 -7.32 -6.91 3.19
CA ALA A 24 -7.18 -6.59 1.78
C ALA A 24 -6.64 -5.17 1.57
N ARG A 25 -7.17 -4.18 2.30
CA ARG A 25 -6.69 -2.78 2.24
C ARG A 25 -5.24 -2.66 2.67
N ASN A 26 -4.81 -3.34 3.73
CA ASN A 26 -3.43 -3.30 4.20
C ASN A 26 -2.46 -3.76 3.10
N ILE A 27 -2.78 -4.87 2.43
CA ILE A 27 -1.97 -5.41 1.33
C ILE A 27 -1.95 -4.41 0.17
N VAL A 28 -3.10 -3.89 -0.24
CA VAL A 28 -3.24 -2.95 -1.36
C VAL A 28 -2.48 -1.65 -1.10
N GLU A 29 -2.68 -1.02 0.06
CA GLU A 29 -2.05 0.26 0.41
C GLU A 29 -0.53 0.14 0.51
N ARG A 30 -0.03 -0.95 1.13
CA ARG A 30 1.42 -1.24 1.19
C ARG A 30 2.00 -1.47 -0.20
N THR A 31 1.30 -2.24 -1.04
CA THR A 31 1.73 -2.53 -2.43
C THR A 31 1.79 -1.25 -3.26
N ILE A 32 0.75 -0.40 -3.16
CA ILE A 32 0.71 0.88 -3.86
C ILE A 32 1.83 1.81 -3.37
N GLY A 33 2.10 1.84 -2.05
CA GLY A 33 3.20 2.62 -1.49
C GLY A 33 4.55 2.21 -2.09
N LEU A 34 4.79 0.91 -2.22
CA LEU A 34 6.00 0.36 -2.84
C LEU A 34 6.09 0.72 -4.34
N LEU A 35 5.01 0.53 -5.10
CA LEU A 35 4.97 0.85 -6.54
C LEU A 35 5.19 2.34 -6.81
N LYS A 36 4.56 3.21 -6.02
CA LYS A 36 4.74 4.67 -6.12
C LYS A 36 6.16 5.09 -5.82
N ALA A 37 6.78 4.47 -4.81
CA ALA A 37 8.17 4.70 -4.54
C ALA A 37 9.03 4.26 -5.73
N ARG A 38 8.79 3.08 -6.33
CA ARG A 38 9.60 2.54 -7.44
C ARG A 38 9.50 3.40 -8.71
N PHE A 39 8.29 3.75 -9.12
CA PHE A 39 8.06 4.56 -10.33
C PHE A 39 8.60 5.98 -10.23
N ARG A 40 8.72 6.52 -9.01
CA ARG A 40 9.37 7.81 -8.78
C ARG A 40 10.77 7.83 -9.38
N TYR A 41 11.54 6.75 -9.27
CA TYR A 41 12.92 6.73 -9.75
C TYR A 41 13.09 6.32 -11.23
N LEU A 42 12.09 5.71 -11.88
CA LEU A 42 12.18 5.23 -13.28
C LEU A 42 11.78 6.27 -14.34
N LEU A 43 11.05 7.33 -13.99
CA LEU A 43 10.51 8.32 -14.93
C LEU A 43 11.30 9.64 -14.87
N VAL A 44 11.84 10.09 -16.01
CA VAL A 44 12.75 11.26 -16.23
C VAL A 44 12.31 12.57 -15.55
N HIS A 45 11.04 12.72 -15.19
CA HIS A 45 10.51 13.93 -14.55
C HIS A 45 10.01 13.76 -13.11
N ARG A 46 10.24 12.61 -12.43
CA ARG A 46 9.90 12.45 -10.99
C ARG A 46 10.99 11.82 -10.12
N VAL A 47 12.24 12.04 -10.51
CA VAL A 47 13.44 11.33 -10.09
C VAL A 47 13.91 11.68 -8.66
N LEU A 48 14.60 10.77 -7.94
CA LEU A 48 15.75 11.19 -7.11
C LEU A 48 17.03 10.57 -7.75
N HIS A 49 17.67 11.38 -8.61
CA HIS A 49 18.89 11.17 -9.41
C HIS A 49 20.17 10.83 -8.62
N TYR A 50 20.02 10.37 -7.40
CA TYR A 50 20.94 10.79 -6.36
C TYR A 50 21.42 9.62 -5.53
N ALA A 51 22.64 9.78 -5.04
CA ALA A 51 23.20 8.95 -4.01
C ALA A 51 22.62 9.40 -2.65
N PRO A 52 21.66 8.65 -2.08
CA PRO A 52 22.02 7.73 -0.98
C PRO A 52 21.59 6.26 -1.24
N ASP A 53 22.50 5.34 -1.60
CA ASP A 53 23.63 5.59 -2.51
C ASP A 53 23.29 5.27 -3.99
N VAL A 54 22.27 4.46 -4.27
CA VAL A 54 21.48 4.58 -5.52
C VAL A 54 20.02 4.37 -5.18
N ALA A 55 19.37 5.37 -4.56
CA ALA A 55 17.96 5.29 -4.19
C ALA A 55 17.59 3.97 -3.45
N GLY A 56 18.43 3.57 -2.51
CA GLY A 56 18.39 2.24 -1.85
C GLY A 56 18.31 1.05 -2.82
N ARG A 57 19.00 1.09 -3.95
CA ARG A 57 18.85 0.24 -5.16
C ARG A 57 17.39 0.10 -5.58
N ILE A 58 16.85 1.28 -5.76
CA ILE A 58 15.56 1.64 -6.31
C ILE A 58 14.44 0.85 -5.66
N VAL A 59 14.18 1.25 -4.41
CA VAL A 59 13.02 0.76 -3.67
C VAL A 59 13.16 -0.73 -3.34
N ASN A 60 14.42 -1.19 -3.30
CA ASN A 60 14.92 -2.56 -3.17
C ASN A 60 14.29 -3.53 -4.17
N ALA A 61 14.65 -3.39 -5.45
CA ALA A 61 14.65 -4.43 -6.49
C ALA A 61 13.60 -5.56 -6.40
#